data_AF-X0US23-F1
#
_entry.id   AF-X0US23-F1
#
_cell.length_a   1.000
_cell.length_b   1.000
_cell.length_c   1.000
_cell.angle_alpha   90.00
_cell.angle_beta   90.00
_cell.angle_gamma   90.00
#
_symmetry.space_group_name_H-M   'P 1'
#
loop_
_entity.id
_entity.type
_entity.pdbx_description
1 polymer ?
#
loop_
_entity_poly.entity_id
_entity_poly.type
_entity_poly.pdbx_seq_one_letter_code
_entity_poly.pdbx_strand_id
1 'polypeptide(L)' 'MAVTELRDLILSVLGGISQPMSLLQVHEVTKAASPFTVMCVLEALEEEGLVERKTAEGRSLWLVR' A
#
# COMPACT_ATOMS: atom_id res chain seq x y z
N MET A 1 -2.93 11.38 -12.39
CA MET A 1 -2.52 11.34 -10.98
C MET A 1 -1.00 11.22 -10.95
N ALA A 2 -0.34 12.12 -10.22
CA ALA A 2 1.10 12.06 -10.01
C ALA A 2 1.44 10.92 -9.03
N VAL A 3 2.66 10.36 -9.11
CA VAL A 3 3.12 9.31 -8.18
C VAL A 3 3.03 9.76 -6.72
N THR A 4 3.28 11.04 -6.45
CA THR A 4 3.17 11.65 -5.12
C THR A 4 1.73 11.61 -4.58
N GLU A 5 0.73 11.87 -5.43
CA GLU A 5 -0.69 11.80 -5.02
C GLU A 5 -1.10 10.37 -4.71
N LEU A 6 -0.61 9.38 -5.49
CA LEU A 6 -0.85 7.97 -5.22
C LEU A 6 -0.22 7.53 -3.90
N ARG A 7 0.99 8.00 -3.63
CA ARG A 7 1.71 7.72 -2.37
C ARG A 7 0.92 8.22 -1.17
N ASP A 8 0.50 9.49 -1.18
CA ASP A 8 -0.26 10.09 -0.07
C ASP A 8 -1.60 9.38 0.12
N LEU A 9 -2.25 8.98 -0.97
CA LEU A 9 -3.49 8.22 -0.93
C LEU A 9 -3.28 6.82 -0.30
N ILE A 10 -2.24 6.09 -0.72
CA ILE A 10 -1.94 4.76 -0.15
C ILE A 10 -1.64 4.86 1.35
N LEU A 11 -0.85 5.85 1.77
CA LEU A 11 -0.57 6.09 3.19
C LEU A 11 -1.82 6.44 3.97
N SER A 12 -2.71 7.29 3.41
CA SER A 12 -3.98 7.63 4.05
C SER A 12 -4.89 6.40 4.19
N VAL A 13 -4.92 5.51 3.19
CA VAL A 13 -5.71 4.27 3.24
C VAL A 13 -5.17 3.33 4.30
N LEU A 14 -3.86 3.07 4.29
CA LEU A 14 -3.24 2.17 5.26
C LEU A 14 -3.26 2.74 6.69
N GLY A 15 -3.18 4.07 6.85
CA GLY A 15 -3.22 4.74 8.17
C GLY A 15 -4.64 4.85 8.75
N GLY A 16 -5.66 4.86 7.90
CA GLY A 16 -7.06 4.85 8.32
C GLY A 16 -7.57 3.48 8.77
N ILE A 17 -6.78 2.42 8.58
CA ILE A 17 -7.19 1.03 8.80
C ILE A 17 -6.20 0.37 9.77
N SER A 18 -6.71 -0.23 10.84
CA SER A 18 -5.89 -0.89 11.87
C SER A 18 -5.47 -2.32 11.51
N GLN A 19 -5.81 -2.78 10.31
CA GLN A 19 -5.51 -4.12 9.80
C GLN A 19 -4.59 -4.06 8.56
N PRO A 20 -3.64 -5.01 8.42
CA PRO A 20 -2.81 -5.10 7.23
C PRO A 20 -3.64 -5.35 5.96
N MET A 21 -3.33 -4.67 4.87
CA MET A 21 -4.04 -4.80 3.59
C MET A 21 -3.18 -5.45 2.53
N SER A 22 -3.79 -6.31 1.72
CA SER A 22 -3.15 -6.87 0.53
C SER A 22 -3.07 -5.83 -0.60
N LEU A 23 -2.15 -6.05 -1.54
CA LEU A 23 -2.04 -5.26 -2.77
C LEU A 23 -3.39 -5.06 -3.47
N LEU A 24 -4.19 -6.13 -3.59
CA LEU A 24 -5.49 -6.09 -4.25
C LEU A 24 -6.46 -5.19 -3.49
N GLN A 25 -6.51 -5.26 -2.16
CA GLN A 25 -7.36 -4.38 -1.36
C GLN A 25 -6.94 -2.92 -1.47
N VAL A 26 -5.63 -2.63 -1.41
CA VAL A 26 -5.11 -1.27 -1.62
C VAL A 26 -5.48 -0.77 -3.02
N HIS A 27 -5.31 -1.60 -4.05
CA HIS A 27 -5.69 -1.25 -5.42
C HIS A 27 -7.20 -0.99 -5.56
N GLU A 28 -8.06 -1.82 -4.96
CA GLU A 28 -9.51 -1.63 -5.02
C GLU A 28 -10.01 -0.39 -4.28
N VAL A 29 -9.35 -0.01 -3.18
CA VAL A 29 -9.72 1.21 -2.44
C VAL A 29 -9.22 2.45 -3.15
N THR A 30 -7.99 2.42 -3.66
CA THR A 30 -7.41 3.59 -4.34
C THR A 30 -8.04 3.80 -5.73
N LYS A 31 -8.37 2.75 -6.48
CA LYS A 31 -8.88 2.74 -7.88
C LYS A 31 -8.14 3.66 -8.85
N ALA A 32 -6.96 4.15 -8.47
CA ALA A 32 -6.37 5.30 -9.13
C ALA A 32 -5.20 4.92 -10.04
N ALA A 33 -4.62 3.73 -9.86
CA ALA A 33 -3.50 3.24 -10.67
C ALA A 33 -3.54 1.73 -10.87
N SER A 34 -2.75 1.23 -11.81
CA SER A 34 -2.61 -0.22 -12.05
C SER A 34 -2.08 -0.95 -10.80
N PRO A 35 -2.41 -2.24 -10.60
CA PRO A 35 -1.87 -3.02 -9.48
C PRO A 35 -0.35 -3.04 -9.44
N PHE A 36 0.31 -3.02 -10.60
CA PHE A 36 1.76 -2.97 -10.69
C PHE A 36 2.32 -1.65 -10.13
N THR A 37 1.72 -0.52 -10.49
CA THR A 37 2.11 0.79 -9.97
C THR A 37 1.90 0.89 -8.47
N VAL A 38 0.78 0.35 -7.95
CA VAL A 38 0.51 0.30 -6.51
C VAL A 38 1.58 -0.52 -5.79
N MET A 39 2.00 -1.66 -6.37
CA MET A 39 3.08 -2.47 -5.81
C MET A 39 4.40 -1.69 -5.72
N CYS A 40 4.82 -1.02 -6.79
CA CYS A 40 6.06 -0.23 -6.78
C CYS A 40 6.03 0.86 -5.70
N VAL A 41 4.89 1.50 -5.47
CA VAL A 41 4.75 2.52 -4.42
C VAL A 41 4.79 1.89 -3.03
N LEU A 42 4.14 0.74 -2.82
CA LEU A 42 4.19 0.01 -1.55
C LEU A 42 5.62 -0.44 -1.21
N GLU A 43 6.37 -0.92 -2.21
CA GLU A 43 7.79 -1.26 -2.08
C GLU A 43 8.64 -0.05 -1.70
N ALA A 44 8.46 1.09 -2.36
CA ALA A 44 9.18 2.31 -2.01
C ALA A 44 8.85 2.79 -0.59
N LEU A 45 7.57 2.75 -0.18
CA LEU A 45 7.16 3.12 1.18
C LEU A 45 7.75 2.18 2.24
N GLU A 46 7.93 0.91 1.91
CA GLU A 46 8.57 -0.08 2.78
C GLU A 46 10.07 0.18 2.92
N GLU A 47 10.76 0.47 1.81
CA GLU A 47 12.17 0.89 1.82
C GLU A 47 12.39 2.19 2.63
N GLU A 48 11.44 3.13 2.58
CA GLU A 48 11.42 4.34 3.41
C GLU A 48 11.07 4.07 4.89
N GLY A 49 10.64 2.85 5.23
CA GLY A 49 10.25 2.46 6.59
C GLY A 49 8.92 3.03 7.07
N LEU A 50 8.09 3.56 6.16
CA LEU A 50 6.77 4.13 6.44
C LEU A 50 5.68 3.06 6.57
N VAL A 51 5.87 1.93 5.88
CA VAL A 51 4.99 0.76 5.97
C VAL A 51 5.81 -0.49 6.24
N GLU A 52 5.18 -1.49 6.85
CA GLU A 52 5.76 -2.81 7.09
C GLU A 52 5.03 -3.85 6.24
N ARG A 53 5.79 -4.72 5.56
CA ARG A 53 5.25 -5.89 4.87
C ARG A 53 5.19 -7.09 5.81
N LYS A 54 4.01 -7.69 5.92
CA LYS A 54 3.75 -8.94 6.63
C LYS A 54 3.30 -10.02 5.66
N THR A 55 3.77 -11.23 5.86
CA THR A 55 3.33 -12.38 5.08
C THR A 55 2.35 -13.20 5.92
N ALA A 56 1.11 -13.32 5.46
CA ALA A 56 0.08 -14.14 6.09
C ALA A 56 -0.55 -15.08 5.05
N GLU A 57 -0.59 -16.37 5.35
CA GLU A 57 -1.17 -17.40 4.45
C GLU A 57 -0.62 -17.36 3.01
N GLY A 58 0.66 -17.00 2.85
CA GLY A 58 1.32 -16.90 1.54
C GLY A 58 0.99 -15.60 0.77
N ARG A 59 0.37 -14.62 1.41
CA ARG A 59 0.06 -13.30 0.82
C ARG A 59 0.84 -12.19 1.52
N SER A 60 1.35 -11.25 0.73
CA SER A 60 1.94 -10.01 1.23
C SER A 60 0.84 -9.02 1.61
N LEU A 61 0.92 -8.52 2.84
CA LEU A 61 0.05 -7.51 3.42
C LEU A 61 0.90 -6.33 3.89
N TRP A 62 0.41 -5.11 3.77
CA TRP A 62 1.08 -3.89 4.20
C TRP A 62 0.29 -3.19 5.30
N LEU A 63 1.01 -2.58 6.24
CA LEU A 63 0.46 -1.79 7.35
C LEU A 63 1.34 -0.55 7.56
N VAL A 64 0.76 0.60 7.92
CA VAL A 64 1.56 1.76 8.37
C VAL A 64 2.28 1.41 9.68
N ARG A 65 3.54 1.87 9.78
CA ARG A 65 4.37 1.72 10.98
C ARG A 65 4.03 2.75 12.06
#